data_AF-G9MXF7-F1
#
_entry.id   AF-G9MXF7-F1
#
_cell.length_a   1.000
_cell.length_b   1.000
_cell.length_c   1.000
_cell.angle_alpha   90.00
_cell.angle_beta   90.00
_cell.angle_gamma   90.00
#
_symmetry.space_group_name_H-M   'P 1'
#
loop_
_entity.id
_entity.type
_entity.pdbx_description
1 polymer ?
#
loop_
_entity_poly.entity_id
_entity_poly.type
_entity_poly.pdbx_seq_one_letter_code
_entity_poly.pdbx_strand_id
1 'polypeptide(L)'
;MTEIPPLNGNYAPQACTACRKRKGRCDKALPCCNFCKTRSQLCYYPDKIVQTTLRQTACFPPAFFLDHGLPSASSFSIPPPDLEIPPYVSAEVGNLLQRNLIASRFFATIHLWMPIVSKRRWFNTLLSPLSLDRADVALLCIAMKLMLWLPTANSSDPHTTTYVAARQFLYSWEISRALTLPTLQAAVLITLYEIGHAIYPAAYLSIGVCVQYAAALGLDWRTTYWKEGDRDWVESEERRRVWWAIVILERYISLGYPQRRVITKGPSRDEKLPIDDIAWDNEIMMPSYPMTVSSPSNINMGRFARLSQATYLLDRVLQQLQDDAVFSESLVEEDIQLDKALHALLAFTESESNRREIRICSQAALCQRFIFYTTLRLYEANFGVFLQCACSPSHSMVILKV
;
A
#
# COMPACT_ATOMS: atom_id res chain seq x y z
N MET A 1 -3.78 -1.31 74.86
CA MET A 1 -2.77 -0.31 75.26
C MET A 1 -1.43 -0.75 74.71
N THR A 2 -1.03 -0.22 73.56
CA THR A 2 0.33 -0.44 73.03
C THR A 2 0.76 0.83 72.35
N GLU A 3 1.74 1.46 72.98
CA GLU A 3 2.42 2.69 72.60
C GLU A 3 2.93 2.63 71.15
N ILE A 4 2.77 3.73 70.43
CA ILE A 4 3.36 3.94 69.11
C ILE A 4 4.84 4.31 69.35
N PRO A 5 5.84 3.52 68.88
CA PRO A 5 7.24 3.90 69.00
C PRO A 5 7.63 4.87 67.87
N PRO A 6 8.67 5.69 68.07
CA PRO A 6 9.02 6.80 67.18
C PRO A 6 9.55 6.30 65.82
N LEU A 7 9.29 7.10 64.78
CA LEU A 7 9.79 6.93 63.42
C LEU A 7 11.33 7.09 63.37
N ASN A 8 12.06 6.02 63.67
CA ASN A 8 13.47 5.89 63.32
C ASN A 8 13.60 5.14 61.99
N GLY A 9 14.39 5.68 61.06
CA GLY A 9 14.66 5.14 59.71
C GLY A 9 15.36 3.79 59.63
N ASN A 10 15.23 2.95 60.66
CA ASN A 10 15.89 1.65 60.82
C ASN A 10 14.93 0.45 60.67
N TYR A 11 13.65 0.67 60.32
CA TYR A 11 12.65 -0.39 60.17
C TYR A 11 11.90 -0.32 58.83
N ALA A 12 11.71 -1.48 58.21
CA ALA A 12 10.96 -1.65 56.97
C ALA A 12 9.44 -1.56 57.22
N PRO A 13 8.64 -1.08 56.25
CA PRO A 13 7.18 -0.97 56.40
C PRO A 13 6.49 -2.34 56.55
N GLN A 14 7.10 -3.39 55.99
CA GLN A 14 6.53 -4.72 55.90
C GLN A 14 7.51 -5.79 56.37
N ALA A 15 6.98 -6.94 56.78
CA ALA A 15 7.80 -8.11 57.10
C ALA A 15 8.57 -8.56 55.83
N CYS A 16 9.81 -9.03 56.01
CA CYS A 16 10.63 -9.52 54.91
C CYS A 16 10.00 -10.78 54.27
N THR A 17 10.40 -11.07 53.03
CA THR A 17 9.90 -12.21 52.24
C THR A 17 10.09 -13.55 52.95
N ALA A 18 11.26 -13.79 53.56
CA ALA A 18 11.55 -15.03 54.28
C ALA A 18 10.64 -15.24 55.50
N CYS A 19 10.42 -14.20 56.31
CA CYS A 19 9.52 -14.29 57.46
C CYS A 19 8.04 -14.41 57.04
N ARG A 20 7.66 -13.78 55.92
CA ARG A 20 6.31 -13.92 55.35
C ARG A 20 6.07 -15.34 54.82
N LYS A 21 7.03 -15.93 54.11
CA LYS A 21 6.94 -17.29 53.55
C LYS A 21 6.83 -18.36 54.63
N ARG A 22 7.55 -18.21 55.75
CA ARG A 22 7.45 -19.13 56.91
C ARG A 22 6.26 -18.84 57.83
N LYS A 23 5.48 -17.78 57.56
CA LYS A 23 4.38 -17.28 58.43
C LYS A 23 4.82 -17.00 59.88
N GLY A 24 6.04 -16.49 60.07
CA GLY A 24 6.61 -16.21 61.40
C GLY A 24 6.76 -14.71 61.69
N ARG A 25 6.93 -14.36 62.97
CA ARG A 25 7.10 -12.97 63.41
C ARG A 25 8.40 -12.37 62.81
N CYS A 26 8.30 -11.13 62.32
CA CYS A 26 9.41 -10.35 61.78
C CYS A 26 9.51 -9.03 62.53
N ASP A 27 10.70 -8.69 63.02
CA ASP A 27 11.04 -7.44 63.69
C ASP A 27 11.24 -6.27 62.72
N LYS A 28 11.26 -6.54 61.42
CA LYS A 28 11.34 -5.56 60.32
C LYS A 28 12.59 -4.66 60.35
N ALA A 29 13.64 -4.98 61.11
CA ALA A 29 14.87 -4.19 61.11
C ALA A 29 15.52 -4.15 59.72
N LEU A 30 16.06 -2.98 59.34
CA LEU A 30 16.87 -2.76 58.14
C LEU A 30 18.37 -2.79 58.50
N PRO A 31 19.25 -3.30 57.63
CA PRO A 31 18.98 -3.87 56.31
C PRO A 31 18.46 -5.33 56.36
N CYS A 32 18.55 -6.00 57.52
CA CYS A 32 18.14 -7.39 57.70
C CYS A 32 17.48 -7.58 59.07
N CYS A 33 16.37 -8.34 59.11
CA CYS A 33 15.66 -8.65 60.35
C CYS A 33 16.48 -9.62 61.23
N ASN A 34 16.36 -9.52 62.56
CA ASN A 34 17.15 -10.34 63.48
C ASN A 34 16.97 -11.84 63.23
N PHE A 35 15.75 -12.29 62.94
CA PHE A 35 15.50 -13.71 62.65
C PHE A 35 16.33 -14.22 61.46
N CYS A 36 16.35 -13.47 60.36
CA CYS A 36 17.11 -13.85 59.17
C CYS A 36 18.62 -13.73 59.40
N LYS A 37 19.05 -12.72 60.19
CA LYS A 37 20.45 -12.51 60.55
C LYS A 37 21.01 -13.69 61.35
N THR A 38 20.31 -14.15 62.39
CA THR A 38 20.79 -15.25 63.26
C THR A 38 20.79 -16.61 62.55
N ARG A 39 20.01 -16.77 61.48
CA ARG A 39 19.86 -18.03 60.72
C ARG A 39 20.58 -18.01 59.38
N SER A 40 21.31 -16.93 59.07
CA SER A 40 21.97 -16.70 57.78
C SER A 40 21.04 -16.90 56.58
N GLN A 41 19.78 -16.49 56.70
CA GLN A 41 18.76 -16.60 55.65
C GLN A 41 18.69 -15.30 54.84
N LEU A 42 18.42 -15.42 53.53
CA LEU A 42 18.28 -14.26 52.64
C LEU A 42 17.10 -13.39 53.10
N CYS A 43 17.40 -12.17 53.58
CA CYS A 43 16.41 -11.20 54.02
C CYS A 43 16.23 -10.13 52.95
N TYR A 44 15.07 -10.15 52.29
CA TYR A 44 14.73 -9.17 51.27
C TYR A 44 13.38 -8.53 51.58
N TYR A 45 13.33 -7.20 51.54
CA TYR A 45 12.11 -6.41 51.60
C TYR A 45 11.82 -5.92 50.18
N PRO A 46 10.70 -6.31 49.55
CA PRO A 46 10.36 -5.79 48.25
C PRO A 46 10.03 -4.31 48.39
N ASP A 47 10.66 -3.46 47.59
CA ASP A 47 10.17 -2.10 47.42
C ASP A 47 8.76 -2.15 46.86
N LYS A 48 7.91 -1.18 47.24
CA LYS A 48 6.57 -1.04 46.69
C LYS A 48 6.69 -1.29 45.19
N ILE A 49 5.92 -2.25 44.69
CA ILE A 49 5.79 -2.50 43.26
C ILE A 49 5.38 -1.15 42.69
N VAL A 50 6.36 -0.40 42.17
CA VAL A 50 6.11 0.51 41.09
C VAL A 50 5.58 -0.46 40.07
N GLN A 51 4.26 -0.52 39.96
CA GLN A 51 3.63 -0.93 38.72
C GLN A 51 4.18 0.08 37.73
N THR A 52 5.38 -0.22 37.24
CA THR A 52 5.83 0.17 35.95
C THR A 52 4.81 -0.57 35.11
N THR A 53 3.67 0.06 34.90
CA THR A 53 3.03 0.01 33.61
C THR A 53 4.14 0.40 32.66
N LEU A 54 4.95 -0.61 32.27
CA LEU A 54 5.41 -0.68 30.91
C LEU A 54 4.11 -0.46 30.16
N ARG A 55 3.89 0.78 29.69
CA ARG A 55 3.02 1.00 28.55
C ARG A 55 3.62 0.04 27.54
N GLN A 56 3.03 -1.14 27.45
CA GLN A 56 3.26 -2.03 26.34
C GLN A 56 2.77 -1.19 25.17
N THR A 57 3.67 -0.44 24.54
CA THR A 57 3.47 0.09 23.21
C THR A 57 3.09 -1.13 22.42
N ALA A 58 1.81 -1.20 22.06
CA ALA A 58 1.22 -2.44 21.65
C ALA A 58 1.99 -2.93 20.42
N CYS A 59 2.73 -4.01 20.61
CA CYS A 59 3.64 -4.54 19.62
C CYS A 59 2.79 -5.29 18.60
N PHE A 60 2.98 -5.01 17.33
CA PHE A 60 2.36 -5.80 16.27
C PHE A 60 2.69 -7.29 16.50
N PRO A 61 1.68 -8.18 16.51
CA PRO A 61 1.89 -9.59 16.85
C PRO A 61 2.64 -10.32 15.73
N PRO A 62 3.87 -10.84 15.96
CA PRO A 62 4.64 -11.54 14.92
C PRO A 62 3.93 -12.78 14.36
N ALA A 63 3.05 -13.40 15.15
CA ALA A 63 2.21 -14.53 14.73
C ALA A 63 1.35 -14.23 13.49
N PHE A 64 1.01 -12.96 13.26
CA PHE A 64 0.34 -12.53 12.03
C PHE A 64 1.13 -12.88 10.76
N PHE A 65 2.46 -12.85 10.83
CA PHE A 65 3.34 -13.22 9.70
C PHE A 65 3.83 -14.66 9.76
N LEU A 66 4.04 -15.21 10.97
CA LEU A 66 4.70 -16.49 11.15
C LEU A 66 3.74 -17.69 11.18
N ASP A 67 2.46 -17.50 11.55
CA ASP A 67 1.51 -18.58 11.81
C ASP A 67 0.24 -18.48 10.94
N HIS A 68 0.39 -18.62 9.62
CA HIS A 68 -0.71 -18.53 8.62
C HIS A 68 -1.81 -19.63 8.77
N GLY A 69 -1.58 -20.67 9.58
CA GLY A 69 -2.47 -21.83 9.72
C GLY A 69 -3.43 -21.81 10.91
N LEU A 70 -3.34 -20.82 11.80
CA LEU A 70 -4.27 -20.70 12.94
C LEU A 70 -5.63 -20.16 12.44
N PRO A 71 -6.77 -20.65 12.96
CA PRO A 71 -8.09 -20.15 12.60
C PRO A 71 -8.12 -18.62 12.69
N SER A 72 -8.26 -18.00 11.53
CA SER A 72 -8.30 -16.57 11.25
C SER A 72 -8.56 -15.67 12.47
N ALA A 73 -7.57 -14.80 12.76
CA ALA A 73 -7.76 -13.35 12.92
C ALA A 73 -8.80 -12.81 13.91
N SER A 74 -9.39 -13.63 14.80
CA SER A 74 -10.50 -13.21 15.66
C SER A 74 -10.06 -12.64 17.02
N SER A 75 -8.76 -12.62 17.33
CA SER A 75 -8.25 -12.11 18.62
C SER A 75 -7.04 -11.20 18.52
N PHE A 76 -6.46 -11.00 17.33
CA PHE A 76 -5.36 -10.07 17.13
C PHE A 76 -5.87 -8.79 16.49
N SER A 77 -6.24 -7.81 17.30
CA SER A 77 -6.39 -6.43 16.82
C SER A 77 -5.01 -5.84 16.56
N ILE A 78 -4.78 -5.34 15.34
CA ILE A 78 -3.60 -4.52 15.07
C ILE A 78 -3.77 -3.28 15.96
N PRO A 79 -2.84 -3.03 16.89
CA PRO A 79 -2.99 -1.90 17.77
C PRO A 79 -2.93 -0.58 16.99
N PRO A 80 -3.63 0.47 17.46
CA PRO A 80 -3.52 1.78 16.86
C PRO A 80 -2.05 2.23 16.93
N PRO A 81 -1.50 2.76 15.82
CA PRO A 81 -0.13 3.28 15.81
C PRO A 81 0.01 4.47 16.75
N ASP A 82 1.04 4.44 17.61
CA ASP A 82 1.41 5.53 18.52
C ASP A 82 2.28 6.61 17.81
N LEU A 83 2.20 6.74 16.48
CA LEU A 83 3.05 7.69 15.75
C LEU A 83 2.36 9.06 15.59
N GLU A 84 2.93 10.08 16.23
CA GLU A 84 2.53 11.47 16.02
C GLU A 84 2.98 11.99 14.65
N ILE A 85 2.25 12.95 14.08
CA ILE A 85 2.60 13.59 12.81
C ILE A 85 3.87 14.44 12.99
N PRO A 86 4.98 14.13 12.30
CA PRO A 86 6.20 14.91 12.47
C PRO A 86 6.05 16.38 12.03
N PRO A 87 6.75 17.34 12.65
CA PRO A 87 6.61 18.77 12.31
C PRO A 87 6.89 19.09 10.83
N TYR A 88 7.87 18.41 10.22
CA TYR A 88 8.20 18.59 8.81
C TYR A 88 7.06 18.11 7.88
N VAL A 89 6.28 17.11 8.29
CA VAL A 89 5.08 16.67 7.57
C VAL A 89 3.95 17.66 7.81
N SER A 90 3.73 18.06 9.06
CA SER A 90 2.69 19.02 9.43
C SER A 90 2.83 20.34 8.67
N ALA A 91 4.06 20.83 8.47
CA ALA A 91 4.35 22.01 7.65
C ALA A 91 3.98 21.83 6.16
N GLU A 92 4.10 20.61 5.63
CA GLU A 92 3.80 20.30 4.22
C GLU A 92 2.29 20.14 3.96
N VAL A 93 1.57 19.39 4.80
CA VAL A 93 0.11 19.16 4.62
C VAL A 93 -0.75 20.28 5.20
N GLY A 94 -0.29 20.91 6.27
CA GLY A 94 -0.95 22.05 6.87
C GLY A 94 -2.30 21.75 7.52
N ASN A 95 -3.10 22.80 7.66
CA ASN A 95 -4.39 22.77 8.35
C ASN A 95 -5.53 22.17 7.50
N LEU A 96 -6.73 22.08 8.08
CA LEU A 96 -7.91 21.50 7.42
C LEU A 96 -8.24 22.14 6.05
N LEU A 97 -8.04 23.46 5.90
CA LEU A 97 -8.29 24.15 4.63
C LEU A 97 -7.27 23.74 3.56
N GLN A 98 -5.99 23.65 3.93
CA GLN A 98 -4.92 23.22 3.03
C GLN A 98 -5.11 21.75 2.61
N ARG A 99 -5.47 20.87 3.55
CA ARG A 99 -5.79 19.46 3.24
C ARG A 99 -7.01 19.34 2.32
N ASN A 100 -8.04 20.16 2.52
CA ASN A 100 -9.20 20.24 1.60
C ASN A 100 -8.78 20.66 0.20
N LEU A 101 -7.91 21.67 0.08
CA LEU A 101 -7.42 22.13 -1.23
C LEU A 101 -6.61 21.07 -1.96
N ILE A 102 -5.70 20.38 -1.25
CA ILE A 102 -4.91 19.26 -1.79
C ILE A 102 -5.87 18.18 -2.32
N ALA A 103 -6.82 17.75 -1.48
CA ALA A 103 -7.79 16.72 -1.84
C ALA A 103 -8.62 17.12 -3.06
N SER A 104 -9.15 18.34 -3.06
CA SER A 104 -10.00 18.84 -4.16
C SER A 104 -9.25 18.84 -5.50
N ARG A 105 -7.99 19.27 -5.50
CA ARG A 105 -7.13 19.22 -6.70
C ARG A 105 -6.78 17.79 -7.10
N PHE A 106 -6.50 16.92 -6.14
CA PHE A 106 -6.23 15.50 -6.40
C PHE A 106 -7.42 14.81 -7.06
N PHE A 107 -8.62 14.97 -6.51
CA PHE A 107 -9.86 14.39 -7.05
C PHE A 107 -10.25 14.97 -8.41
N ALA A 108 -9.88 16.22 -8.69
CA ALA A 108 -10.11 16.85 -9.99
C ALA A 108 -9.08 16.46 -11.06
N THR A 109 -7.97 15.79 -10.70
CA THR A 109 -6.86 15.54 -11.64
C THR A 109 -6.40 14.08 -11.64
N ILE A 110 -5.76 13.63 -10.56
CA ILE A 110 -5.12 12.31 -10.46
C ILE A 110 -6.16 11.20 -10.34
N HIS A 111 -7.20 11.40 -9.54
CA HIS A 111 -8.27 10.43 -9.33
C HIS A 111 -8.97 10.01 -10.63
N LEU A 112 -8.99 10.88 -11.64
CA LEU A 112 -9.66 10.61 -12.91
C LEU A 112 -9.02 9.46 -13.72
N TRP A 113 -7.78 9.08 -13.41
CA TRP A 113 -7.05 8.00 -14.07
C TRP A 113 -6.36 7.04 -13.10
N MET A 114 -6.11 7.45 -11.85
CA MET A 114 -5.67 6.60 -10.74
C MET A 114 -6.63 6.69 -9.54
N PRO A 115 -7.88 6.21 -9.68
CA PRO A 115 -8.90 6.25 -8.64
C PRO A 115 -8.66 5.18 -7.58
N ILE A 116 -7.67 5.36 -6.70
CA ILE A 116 -7.37 4.39 -5.63
C ILE A 116 -7.86 4.82 -4.25
N VAL A 117 -8.42 6.02 -4.13
CA VAL A 117 -8.97 6.59 -2.88
C VAL A 117 -10.42 6.96 -3.09
N SER A 118 -11.32 6.53 -2.21
CA SER A 118 -12.73 6.92 -2.28
C SER A 118 -12.90 8.40 -1.95
N LYS A 119 -13.45 9.16 -2.92
CA LYS A 119 -13.74 10.58 -2.75
C LYS A 119 -14.67 10.83 -1.56
N ARG A 120 -15.73 10.02 -1.43
CA ARG A 120 -16.69 10.17 -0.33
C ARG A 120 -16.05 9.87 1.02
N ARG A 121 -15.36 8.73 1.15
CA ARG A 121 -14.71 8.33 2.41
C ARG A 121 -13.67 9.37 2.83
N TRP A 122 -12.94 9.93 1.88
CA TRP A 122 -12.01 11.01 2.16
C TRP A 122 -12.69 12.19 2.83
N PHE A 123 -13.69 12.80 2.19
CA PHE A 123 -14.33 14.01 2.72
C PHE A 123 -15.22 13.75 3.95
N ASN A 124 -15.89 12.60 4.03
CA ASN A 124 -16.84 12.32 5.11
C ASN A 124 -16.18 11.72 6.35
N THR A 125 -15.07 11.00 6.20
CA THR A 125 -14.46 10.21 7.29
C THR A 125 -13.04 10.63 7.58
N LEU A 126 -12.17 10.64 6.55
CA LEU A 126 -10.73 10.86 6.74
C LEU A 126 -10.38 12.34 6.94
N LEU A 127 -11.18 13.27 6.42
CA LEU A 127 -11.00 14.70 6.59
C LEU A 127 -11.78 15.28 7.78
N SER A 128 -12.45 14.43 8.57
CA SER A 128 -13.15 14.86 9.78
C SER A 128 -12.16 15.37 10.83
N PRO A 129 -12.56 16.30 11.73
CA PRO A 129 -11.67 16.83 12.77
C PRO A 129 -11.02 15.75 13.64
N LEU A 130 -11.73 14.65 13.90
CA LEU A 130 -11.25 13.50 14.67
C LEU A 130 -10.15 12.70 13.96
N SER A 131 -10.08 12.78 12.63
CA SER A 131 -9.09 12.07 11.81
C SER A 131 -7.88 12.94 11.46
N LEU A 132 -7.86 14.24 11.80
CA LEU A 132 -6.78 15.15 11.41
C LEU A 132 -5.43 14.80 12.05
N ASP A 133 -5.46 14.24 13.26
CA ASP A 133 -4.27 13.85 14.01
C ASP A 133 -3.75 12.46 13.61
N ARG A 134 -4.47 11.76 12.73
CA ARG A 134 -4.07 10.44 12.25
C ARG A 134 -2.88 10.56 11.28
N ALA A 135 -1.77 9.94 11.66
CA ALA A 135 -0.55 9.97 10.87
C ALA A 135 -0.65 9.22 9.52
N ASP A 136 -1.44 8.14 9.41
CA ASP A 136 -1.69 7.47 8.13
C ASP A 136 -2.46 8.35 7.13
N VAL A 137 -3.43 9.12 7.63
CA VAL A 137 -4.19 10.09 6.82
C VAL A 137 -3.28 11.25 6.40
N ALA A 138 -2.42 11.74 7.30
CA ALA A 138 -1.44 12.76 6.94
C ALA A 138 -0.45 12.26 5.88
N LEU A 139 -0.04 10.98 5.95
CA LEU A 139 0.84 10.34 4.97
C LEU A 139 0.16 10.25 3.59
N LEU A 140 -1.11 9.84 3.55
CA LEU A 140 -1.88 9.86 2.33
C LEU A 140 -2.05 11.28 1.78
N CYS A 141 -2.27 12.27 2.64
CA CYS A 141 -2.41 13.66 2.22
C CYS A 141 -1.12 14.24 1.61
N ILE A 142 0.05 13.97 2.20
CA ILE A 142 1.33 14.43 1.61
C ILE A 142 1.64 13.71 0.30
N ALA A 143 1.27 12.43 0.15
CA ALA A 143 1.40 11.69 -1.10
C ALA A 143 0.45 12.23 -2.21
N MET A 144 -0.78 12.62 -1.84
CA MET A 144 -1.69 13.34 -2.76
C MET A 144 -1.09 14.67 -3.19
N LYS A 145 -0.53 15.46 -2.25
CA LYS A 145 0.16 16.73 -2.55
C LYS A 145 1.33 16.51 -3.51
N LEU A 146 2.14 15.48 -3.27
CA LEU A 146 3.29 15.13 -4.10
C LEU A 146 2.88 14.91 -5.56
N MET A 147 1.78 14.19 -5.81
CA MET A 147 1.26 13.95 -7.17
C MET A 147 0.73 15.20 -7.89
N LEU A 148 0.53 16.31 -7.16
CA LEU A 148 0.14 17.59 -7.73
C LEU A 148 1.35 18.45 -8.15
N TRP A 149 2.57 18.04 -7.81
CA TRP A 149 3.78 18.74 -8.24
C TRP A 149 3.97 18.68 -9.75
N LEU A 150 4.47 19.76 -10.32
CA LEU A 150 4.78 19.92 -11.74
C LEU A 150 6.16 20.60 -11.86
N PRO A 151 7.03 20.13 -12.77
CA PRO A 151 8.29 20.80 -13.04
C PRO A 151 8.03 22.24 -13.52
N THR A 152 8.80 23.18 -13.00
CA THR A 152 8.81 24.57 -13.47
C THR A 152 10.23 24.97 -13.88
N ALA A 153 10.38 26.08 -14.61
CA ALA A 153 11.70 26.56 -15.02
C ALA A 153 12.68 26.74 -13.84
N ASN A 154 12.16 27.03 -12.64
CA ASN A 154 12.94 27.25 -11.43
C ASN A 154 13.00 26.04 -10.48
N SER A 155 12.21 25.00 -10.75
CA SER A 155 12.12 23.79 -9.92
C SER A 155 11.89 22.61 -10.86
N SER A 156 12.98 22.13 -11.46
CA SER A 156 12.99 20.99 -12.38
C SER A 156 13.39 19.69 -11.70
N ASP A 157 14.08 19.74 -10.56
CA ASP A 157 14.51 18.56 -9.81
C ASP A 157 13.31 17.85 -9.16
N PRO A 158 13.04 16.57 -9.51
CA PRO A 158 11.97 15.81 -8.89
C PRO A 158 12.27 15.38 -7.44
N HIS A 159 13.49 15.58 -6.93
CA HIS A 159 13.82 15.36 -5.51
C HIS A 159 13.36 16.52 -4.62
N THR A 160 12.05 16.83 -4.70
CA THR A 160 11.43 17.93 -3.94
C THR A 160 11.46 17.70 -2.44
N THR A 161 11.32 18.78 -1.65
CA THR A 161 11.19 18.68 -0.19
C THR A 161 10.01 17.80 0.21
N THR A 162 8.89 17.91 -0.52
CA THR A 162 7.69 17.09 -0.33
C THR A 162 7.96 15.61 -0.62
N TYR A 163 8.74 15.27 -1.66
CA TYR A 163 9.14 13.88 -1.95
C TYR A 163 9.97 13.28 -0.82
N VAL A 164 11.01 14.00 -0.38
CA VAL A 164 11.89 13.57 0.73
C VAL A 164 11.08 13.40 2.02
N ALA A 165 10.21 14.36 2.34
CA ALA A 165 9.34 14.29 3.52
C ALA A 165 8.38 13.08 3.47
N ALA A 166 7.73 12.83 2.32
CA ALA A 166 6.82 11.70 2.15
C ALA A 166 7.55 10.34 2.31
N ARG A 167 8.75 10.21 1.71
CA ARG A 167 9.60 9.02 1.82
C ARG A 167 10.06 8.75 3.25
N GLN A 168 10.58 9.78 3.92
CA GLN A 168 11.01 9.67 5.32
C GLN A 168 9.84 9.32 6.24
N PHE A 169 8.68 9.91 5.99
CA PHE A 169 7.50 9.64 6.81
C PHE A 169 6.97 8.22 6.60
N LEU A 170 6.89 7.74 5.35
CA LEU A 170 6.51 6.34 5.06
C LEU A 170 7.44 5.35 5.77
N TYR A 171 8.75 5.57 5.71
CA TYR A 171 9.72 4.74 6.42
C TYR A 171 9.51 4.75 7.94
N SER A 172 9.30 5.92 8.54
CA SER A 172 9.01 6.02 9.98
C SER A 172 7.70 5.33 10.38
N TRP A 173 6.70 5.34 9.50
CA TRP A 173 5.44 4.64 9.68
C TRP A 173 5.62 3.13 9.66
N GLU A 174 6.41 2.59 8.73
CA GLU A 174 6.71 1.15 8.67
C GLU A 174 7.35 0.64 9.96
N ILE A 175 8.24 1.44 10.57
CA ILE A 175 8.84 1.14 11.89
C ILE A 175 7.80 1.13 13.02
N SER A 176 6.72 1.91 12.89
CA SER A 176 5.63 1.96 13.89
C SER A 176 4.75 0.70 13.91
N ARG A 177 4.93 -0.23 12.95
CA ARG A 177 4.28 -1.54 12.85
C ARG A 177 2.74 -1.49 12.73
N ALA A 178 2.20 -0.47 12.07
CA ALA A 178 0.78 -0.40 11.76
C ALA A 178 0.50 -0.67 10.27
N LEU A 179 -0.53 -1.47 10.02
CA LEU A 179 -0.99 -1.81 8.68
C LEU A 179 -2.36 -1.19 8.43
N THR A 180 -2.39 -0.12 7.64
CA THR A 180 -3.64 0.54 7.23
C THR A 180 -3.70 0.75 5.71
N LEU A 181 -4.92 0.78 5.17
CA LEU A 181 -5.17 1.03 3.74
C LEU A 181 -4.68 2.42 3.28
N PRO A 182 -4.86 3.53 4.04
CA PRO A 182 -4.33 4.84 3.65
C PRO A 182 -2.82 4.86 3.46
N THR A 183 -2.06 4.13 4.29
CA THR A 183 -0.61 3.99 4.11
C THR A 183 -0.26 3.27 2.81
N LEU A 184 -0.98 2.19 2.46
CA LEU A 184 -0.76 1.50 1.18
C LEU A 184 -1.11 2.41 0.00
N GLN A 185 -2.24 3.13 0.06
CA GLN A 185 -2.61 4.13 -0.94
C GLN A 185 -1.51 5.19 -1.10
N ALA A 186 -0.94 5.68 0.00
CA ALA A 186 0.16 6.65 -0.02
C ALA A 186 1.42 6.07 -0.66
N ALA A 187 1.81 4.85 -0.31
CA ALA A 187 2.96 4.16 -0.88
C ALA A 187 2.81 3.95 -2.40
N VAL A 188 1.61 3.61 -2.87
CA VAL A 188 1.30 3.50 -4.32
C VAL A 188 1.44 4.86 -5.01
N LEU A 189 0.93 5.95 -4.43
CA LEU A 189 1.07 7.30 -5.01
C LEU A 189 2.54 7.77 -5.03
N ILE A 190 3.32 7.49 -3.99
CA ILE A 190 4.76 7.80 -3.97
C ILE A 190 5.48 7.00 -5.06
N THR A 191 5.20 5.70 -5.19
CA THR A 191 5.76 4.85 -6.24
C THR A 191 5.42 5.39 -7.63
N LEU A 192 4.18 5.83 -7.82
CA LEU A 192 3.71 6.42 -9.07
C LEU A 192 4.44 7.72 -9.42
N TYR A 193 4.72 8.58 -8.42
CA TYR A 193 5.55 9.77 -8.59
C TYR A 193 6.97 9.38 -9.04
N GLU A 194 7.59 8.41 -8.36
CA GLU A 194 8.95 7.96 -8.68
C GLU A 194 9.04 7.40 -10.11
N ILE A 195 8.02 6.63 -10.55
CA ILE A 195 7.92 6.13 -11.92
C ILE A 195 7.79 7.29 -12.91
N GLY A 196 6.84 8.21 -12.67
CA GLY A 196 6.53 9.33 -13.57
C GLY A 196 7.69 10.32 -13.75
N HIS A 197 8.58 10.39 -12.75
CA HIS A 197 9.77 11.24 -12.78
C HIS A 197 11.08 10.47 -12.98
N ALA A 198 11.01 9.18 -13.33
CA ALA A 198 12.16 8.31 -13.59
C ALA A 198 13.20 8.24 -12.44
N ILE A 199 12.74 8.26 -11.18
CA ILE A 199 13.59 8.13 -9.99
C ILE A 199 13.92 6.65 -9.75
N TYR A 200 14.83 6.12 -10.56
CA TYR A 200 15.37 4.77 -10.40
C TYR A 200 16.69 4.78 -9.60
N PRO A 201 16.98 3.76 -8.78
CA PRO A 201 16.25 2.50 -8.60
C PRO A 201 15.08 2.56 -7.60
N ALA A 202 14.81 3.72 -6.98
CA ALA A 202 13.80 3.86 -5.92
C ALA A 202 12.42 3.33 -6.35
N ALA A 203 11.91 3.74 -7.51
CA ALA A 203 10.62 3.29 -8.06
C ALA A 203 10.49 1.76 -8.09
N TYR A 204 11.54 1.06 -8.50
CA TYR A 204 11.55 -0.39 -8.61
C TYR A 204 11.53 -1.11 -7.25
N LEU A 205 12.16 -0.53 -6.23
CA LEU A 205 12.10 -1.07 -4.88
C LEU A 205 10.75 -0.76 -4.21
N SER A 206 10.23 0.45 -4.40
CA SER A 206 8.96 0.90 -3.83
C SER A 206 7.79 0.04 -4.30
N ILE A 207 7.77 -0.38 -5.57
CA ILE A 207 6.72 -1.30 -6.03
C ILE A 207 6.78 -2.65 -5.30
N GLY A 208 7.97 -3.17 -5.01
CA GLY A 208 8.15 -4.38 -4.21
C GLY A 208 7.61 -4.21 -2.79
N VAL A 209 7.85 -3.05 -2.17
CA VAL A 209 7.28 -2.70 -0.85
C VAL A 209 5.75 -2.67 -0.91
N CYS A 210 5.17 -2.02 -1.92
CA CYS A 210 3.70 -1.98 -2.11
C CYS A 210 3.11 -3.39 -2.22
N VAL A 211 3.73 -4.29 -2.98
CA VAL A 211 3.28 -5.69 -3.12
C VAL A 211 3.29 -6.42 -1.77
N GLN A 212 4.39 -6.33 -1.03
CA GLN A 212 4.51 -7.00 0.27
C GLN A 212 3.58 -6.41 1.32
N TYR A 213 3.40 -5.08 1.31
CA TYR A 213 2.47 -4.39 2.21
C TYR A 213 1.01 -4.78 1.90
N ALA A 214 0.65 -4.90 0.62
CA ALA A 214 -0.67 -5.37 0.22
C ALA A 214 -0.92 -6.82 0.67
N ALA A 215 0.05 -7.71 0.50
CA ALA A 215 -0.03 -9.08 0.99
C ALA A 215 -0.17 -9.12 2.53
N ALA A 216 0.55 -8.26 3.26
CA ALA A 216 0.42 -8.13 4.72
C ALA A 216 -0.95 -7.61 5.15
N LEU A 217 -1.61 -6.76 4.36
CA LEU A 217 -3.00 -6.37 4.59
C LEU A 217 -4.02 -7.45 4.18
N GLY A 218 -3.55 -8.59 3.66
CA GLY A 218 -4.38 -9.67 3.15
C GLY A 218 -5.03 -9.36 1.81
N LEU A 219 -4.50 -8.43 1.01
CA LEU A 219 -4.99 -8.14 -0.35
C LEU A 219 -4.36 -9.11 -1.36
N ASP A 220 -5.21 -9.84 -2.07
CA ASP A 220 -4.87 -10.63 -3.25
C ASP A 220 -6.09 -10.73 -4.20
N TRP A 221 -5.95 -11.50 -5.28
CA TRP A 221 -7.06 -11.73 -6.22
C TRP A 221 -8.28 -12.39 -5.56
N ARG A 222 -8.12 -13.19 -4.49
CA ARG A 222 -9.21 -13.91 -3.82
C ARG A 222 -9.92 -13.06 -2.78
N THR A 223 -9.24 -12.10 -2.17
CA THR A 223 -9.75 -11.31 -1.04
C THR A 223 -10.32 -9.94 -1.44
N THR A 224 -10.09 -9.50 -2.68
CA THR A 224 -10.58 -8.21 -3.20
C THR A 224 -12.04 -8.25 -3.70
N TYR A 225 -12.77 -9.35 -3.47
CA TYR A 225 -14.19 -9.46 -3.79
C TYR A 225 -15.07 -9.09 -2.60
N TRP A 226 -16.07 -8.24 -2.83
CA TRP A 226 -17.17 -8.10 -1.87
C TRP A 226 -18.15 -9.26 -2.00
N LYS A 227 -18.79 -9.61 -0.89
CA LYS A 227 -19.90 -10.56 -0.84
C LYS A 227 -21.23 -9.80 -0.96
N GLU A 228 -22.28 -10.43 -1.48
CA GLU A 228 -23.61 -9.82 -1.46
C GLU A 228 -24.02 -9.50 -0.01
N GLY A 229 -24.45 -8.26 0.24
CA GLY A 229 -24.80 -7.76 1.58
C GLY A 229 -23.65 -7.16 2.39
N ASP A 230 -22.47 -6.98 1.80
CA ASP A 230 -21.33 -6.32 2.46
C ASP A 230 -21.66 -4.84 2.75
N ARG A 231 -21.63 -4.44 4.02
CA ARG A 231 -22.01 -3.09 4.45
C ARG A 231 -21.00 -2.02 4.01
N ASP A 232 -19.74 -2.43 3.80
CA ASP A 232 -18.62 -1.56 3.41
C ASP A 232 -18.10 -1.90 2.00
N TRP A 233 -19.01 -2.13 1.05
CA TRP A 233 -18.65 -2.40 -0.35
C TRP A 233 -17.72 -1.34 -0.96
N VAL A 234 -17.82 -0.08 -0.51
CA VAL A 234 -16.95 1.03 -0.93
C VAL A 234 -15.49 0.79 -0.53
N GLU A 235 -15.24 0.29 0.69
CA GLU A 235 -13.90 -0.06 1.14
C GLU A 235 -13.37 -1.28 0.38
N SER A 236 -14.23 -2.27 0.14
CA SER A 236 -13.88 -3.44 -0.69
C SER A 236 -13.49 -3.02 -2.12
N GLU A 237 -14.16 -2.01 -2.69
CA GLU A 237 -13.78 -1.42 -3.98
C GLU A 237 -12.45 -0.66 -3.91
N GLU A 238 -12.19 0.11 -2.85
CA GLU A 238 -10.89 0.76 -2.64
C GLU A 238 -9.77 -0.26 -2.63
N ARG A 239 -9.93 -1.35 -1.89
CA ARG A 239 -8.94 -2.44 -1.81
C ARG A 239 -8.69 -3.07 -3.17
N ARG A 240 -9.75 -3.36 -3.93
CA ARG A 240 -9.64 -3.86 -5.31
C ARG A 240 -8.87 -2.89 -6.20
N ARG A 241 -9.20 -1.60 -6.15
CA ARG A 241 -8.56 -0.57 -6.97
C ARG A 241 -7.07 -0.39 -6.64
N VAL A 242 -6.73 -0.42 -5.36
CA VAL A 242 -5.33 -0.39 -4.88
C VAL A 242 -4.56 -1.61 -5.37
N TRP A 243 -5.14 -2.81 -5.29
CA TRP A 243 -4.50 -4.03 -5.79
C TRP A 243 -4.25 -3.97 -7.30
N TRP A 244 -5.26 -3.56 -8.08
CA TRP A 244 -5.10 -3.33 -9.51
C TRP A 244 -4.01 -2.30 -9.81
N ALA A 245 -3.95 -1.20 -9.08
CA ALA A 245 -2.91 -0.18 -9.27
C ALA A 245 -1.50 -0.73 -9.05
N ILE A 246 -1.30 -1.58 -8.04
CA ILE A 246 -0.01 -2.25 -7.80
C ILE A 246 0.37 -3.12 -9.00
N VAL A 247 -0.55 -3.96 -9.47
CA VAL A 247 -0.32 -4.83 -10.64
C VAL A 247 0.01 -4.00 -11.88
N ILE A 248 -0.78 -2.95 -12.15
CA ILE A 248 -0.55 -2.01 -13.26
C ILE A 248 0.87 -1.43 -13.21
N LEU A 249 1.29 -0.92 -12.06
CA LEU A 249 2.60 -0.28 -11.91
C LEU A 249 3.77 -1.27 -12.00
N GLU A 250 3.62 -2.49 -11.46
CA GLU A 250 4.64 -3.53 -11.59
C GLU A 250 4.83 -3.96 -13.05
N ARG A 251 3.73 -4.15 -13.79
CA ARG A 251 3.80 -4.45 -15.23
C ARG A 251 4.39 -3.27 -16.02
N TYR A 252 4.05 -2.03 -15.66
CA TYR A 252 4.61 -0.84 -16.29
C TYR A 252 6.14 -0.68 -16.06
N ILE A 253 6.66 -0.98 -14.88
CA ILE A 253 8.12 -0.93 -14.67
C ILE A 253 8.83 -2.05 -15.44
N SER A 254 8.17 -3.21 -15.59
CA SER A 254 8.75 -4.38 -16.25
C SER A 254 8.85 -4.25 -17.77
N LEU A 255 8.20 -3.24 -18.38
CA LEU A 255 8.25 -2.97 -19.83
C LEU A 255 9.67 -2.83 -20.38
N GLY A 256 10.56 -2.25 -19.59
CA GLY A 256 11.94 -1.99 -20.02
C GLY A 256 12.82 -3.25 -20.03
N TYR A 257 12.39 -4.33 -19.38
CA TYR A 257 13.14 -5.57 -19.29
C TYR A 257 12.18 -6.75 -19.10
N PRO A 258 11.58 -7.29 -20.19
CA PRO A 258 10.54 -8.32 -20.12
C PRO A 258 10.96 -9.62 -19.40
N GLN A 259 12.25 -9.95 -19.42
CA GLN A 259 12.82 -11.11 -18.71
C GLN A 259 12.82 -10.92 -17.17
N ARG A 260 12.50 -9.73 -16.67
CA ARG A 260 12.39 -9.47 -15.24
C ARG A 260 11.18 -10.19 -14.66
N ARG A 261 11.43 -11.12 -13.73
CA ARG A 261 10.35 -11.76 -12.97
C ARG A 261 9.56 -10.72 -12.18
N VAL A 262 8.24 -10.78 -12.33
CA VAL A 262 7.28 -10.00 -11.55
C VAL A 262 6.98 -10.72 -10.24
N ILE A 263 6.66 -9.97 -9.18
CA ILE A 263 6.37 -10.51 -7.84
C ILE A 263 4.90 -10.94 -7.77
N THR A 264 3.98 -10.14 -8.30
CA THR A 264 2.55 -10.46 -8.25
C THR A 264 2.18 -11.53 -9.28
N LYS A 265 1.23 -12.39 -8.91
CA LYS A 265 0.58 -13.31 -9.85
C LYS A 265 -0.30 -12.52 -10.82
N GLY A 266 -0.28 -12.93 -12.08
CA GLY A 266 -1.17 -12.40 -13.12
C GLY A 266 -2.66 -12.57 -12.80
N PRO A 267 -3.54 -11.68 -13.30
CA PRO A 267 -4.98 -11.85 -13.17
C PRO A 267 -5.49 -13.04 -13.99
N SER A 268 -6.45 -13.78 -13.44
CA SER A 268 -7.13 -14.86 -14.15
C SER A 268 -8.13 -14.32 -15.19
N ARG A 269 -8.58 -15.16 -16.13
CA ARG A 269 -9.57 -14.77 -17.16
C ARG A 269 -10.90 -14.25 -16.58
N ASP A 270 -11.29 -14.76 -15.42
CA ASP A 270 -12.54 -14.42 -14.74
C ASP A 270 -12.36 -13.31 -13.70
N GLU A 271 -11.17 -12.71 -13.64
CA GLU A 271 -10.86 -11.66 -12.67
C GLU A 271 -11.77 -10.45 -12.85
N LYS A 272 -12.36 -9.99 -11.75
CA LYS A 272 -13.34 -8.90 -11.79
C LYS A 272 -12.65 -7.55 -11.97
N LEU A 273 -13.18 -6.76 -12.89
CA LEU A 273 -12.72 -5.41 -13.14
C LEU A 273 -13.26 -4.45 -12.06
N PRO A 274 -12.54 -3.34 -11.77
CA PRO A 274 -13.09 -2.22 -11.03
C PRO A 274 -14.40 -1.72 -11.65
N ILE A 275 -15.33 -1.24 -10.83
CA ILE A 275 -16.60 -0.69 -11.35
C ILE A 275 -16.37 0.64 -12.07
N ASP A 276 -17.41 1.18 -12.70
CA ASP A 276 -17.30 2.50 -13.33
C ASP A 276 -16.99 3.59 -12.29
N ASP A 277 -16.05 4.49 -12.63
CA ASP A 277 -15.52 5.51 -11.71
C ASP A 277 -16.60 6.51 -11.27
N ILE A 278 -17.52 6.87 -12.16
CA ILE A 278 -18.63 7.79 -11.86
C ILE A 278 -19.64 7.09 -10.96
N ALA A 279 -19.94 5.81 -11.24
CA ALA A 279 -20.83 5.01 -10.39
C ALA A 279 -20.26 4.86 -8.97
N TRP A 280 -18.94 4.62 -8.86
CA TRP A 280 -18.26 4.51 -7.58
C TRP A 280 -18.30 5.82 -6.78
N ASP A 281 -17.96 6.94 -7.41
CA ASP A 281 -17.96 8.26 -6.76
C ASP A 281 -19.35 8.69 -6.28
N ASN A 282 -20.42 8.27 -6.97
CA ASN A 282 -21.81 8.58 -6.63
C ASN A 282 -22.50 7.49 -5.78
N GLU A 283 -21.77 6.46 -5.34
CA GLU A 283 -22.30 5.29 -4.60
C GLU A 283 -23.47 4.58 -5.29
N ILE A 284 -23.50 4.63 -6.62
CA ILE A 284 -24.51 3.95 -7.42
C ILE A 284 -24.09 2.49 -7.52
N MET A 285 -24.69 1.64 -6.70
CA MET A 285 -24.50 0.19 -6.74
C MET A 285 -25.04 -0.37 -8.07
N MET A 286 -24.17 -0.75 -9.01
CA MET A 286 -24.51 -1.29 -10.34
C MET A 286 -23.44 -2.28 -10.82
N PRO A 287 -23.76 -3.37 -11.56
CA PRO A 287 -25.03 -4.10 -11.74
C PRO A 287 -24.97 -5.53 -11.17
N SER A 288 -26.05 -6.31 -11.34
CA SER A 288 -26.21 -7.73 -10.98
C SER A 288 -25.18 -8.71 -11.58
N TYR A 289 -24.27 -8.25 -12.46
CA TYR A 289 -23.22 -9.04 -13.09
C TYR A 289 -21.90 -8.25 -13.13
N PRO A 290 -20.84 -8.69 -12.42
CA PRO A 290 -19.54 -8.04 -12.46
C PRO A 290 -18.84 -8.28 -13.81
N MET A 291 -18.30 -7.22 -14.41
CA MET A 291 -17.44 -7.34 -15.59
C MET A 291 -16.11 -7.99 -15.22
N THR A 292 -15.58 -8.80 -16.14
CA THR A 292 -14.28 -9.48 -15.99
C THR A 292 -13.27 -9.01 -17.03
N VAL A 293 -11.99 -9.30 -16.81
CA VAL A 293 -10.92 -8.96 -17.76
C VAL A 293 -11.14 -9.55 -19.17
N SER A 294 -11.87 -10.67 -19.27
CA SER A 294 -12.21 -11.30 -20.55
C SER A 294 -13.47 -10.73 -21.22
N SER A 295 -14.11 -9.72 -20.62
CA SER A 295 -15.30 -9.08 -21.21
C SER A 295 -14.96 -8.41 -22.55
N PRO A 296 -15.85 -8.45 -23.56
CA PRO A 296 -15.63 -7.82 -24.86
C PRO A 296 -15.24 -6.34 -24.77
N SER A 297 -14.25 -5.92 -25.57
CA SER A 297 -13.70 -4.55 -25.56
C SER A 297 -14.68 -3.47 -26.06
N ASN A 298 -15.75 -3.87 -26.75
CA ASN A 298 -16.81 -2.99 -27.22
C ASN A 298 -17.83 -2.61 -26.12
N ILE A 299 -17.75 -3.22 -24.94
CA ILE A 299 -18.59 -2.89 -23.79
C ILE A 299 -18.08 -1.61 -23.15
N ASN A 300 -19.00 -0.69 -22.85
CA ASN A 300 -18.65 0.54 -22.14
C ASN A 300 -18.31 0.23 -20.68
N MET A 301 -17.02 0.36 -20.34
CA MET A 301 -16.52 0.24 -18.97
C MET A 301 -15.76 1.51 -18.53
N GLY A 302 -15.58 1.66 -17.21
CA GLY A 302 -14.83 2.77 -16.61
C GLY A 302 -13.37 2.84 -17.06
N ARG A 303 -12.71 3.99 -16.88
CA ARG A 303 -11.34 4.19 -17.40
C ARG A 303 -10.34 3.28 -16.72
N PHE A 304 -10.45 3.20 -15.39
CA PHE A 304 -9.57 2.34 -14.61
C PHE A 304 -9.82 0.84 -14.88
N ALA A 305 -11.07 0.47 -15.20
CA ALA A 305 -11.41 -0.87 -15.67
C ALA A 305 -10.73 -1.20 -17.01
N ARG A 306 -10.72 -0.27 -17.98
CA ARG A 306 -10.00 -0.45 -19.25
C ARG A 306 -8.50 -0.58 -19.06
N LEU A 307 -7.92 0.24 -18.19
CA LEU A 307 -6.49 0.14 -17.85
C LEU A 307 -6.16 -1.22 -17.22
N SER A 308 -7.04 -1.72 -16.35
CA SER A 308 -6.92 -3.05 -15.75
C SER A 308 -7.01 -4.16 -16.81
N GLN A 309 -7.94 -4.05 -17.75
CA GLN A 309 -8.07 -4.97 -18.88
C GLN A 309 -6.84 -4.93 -19.81
N ALA A 310 -6.30 -3.75 -20.11
CA ALA A 310 -5.06 -3.59 -20.86
C ALA A 310 -3.89 -4.28 -20.16
N THR A 311 -3.84 -4.13 -18.83
CA THR A 311 -2.79 -4.71 -17.98
C THR A 311 -2.88 -6.24 -17.93
N TYR A 312 -4.08 -6.81 -17.99
CA TYR A 312 -4.25 -8.26 -18.15
C TYR A 312 -3.68 -8.77 -19.48
N LEU A 313 -3.97 -8.11 -20.60
CA LEU A 313 -3.39 -8.48 -21.90
C LEU A 313 -1.87 -8.36 -21.89
N LEU A 314 -1.36 -7.30 -21.26
CA LEU A 314 0.06 -7.08 -21.02
C LEU A 314 0.70 -8.21 -20.21
N ASP A 315 0.09 -8.59 -19.09
CA ASP A 315 0.59 -9.67 -18.24
C ASP A 315 0.73 -10.99 -19.01
N ARG A 316 -0.21 -11.31 -19.92
CA ARG A 316 -0.10 -12.48 -20.81
C ARG A 316 1.11 -12.41 -21.75
N VAL A 317 1.33 -11.26 -22.39
CA VAL A 317 2.49 -11.06 -23.27
C VAL A 317 3.80 -11.23 -22.48
N LEU A 318 3.88 -10.65 -21.28
CA LEU A 318 5.08 -10.76 -20.44
C LEU A 318 5.36 -12.20 -20.00
N GLN A 319 4.32 -12.97 -19.65
CA GLN A 319 4.47 -14.40 -19.33
C GLN A 319 5.03 -15.18 -20.51
N GLN A 320 4.49 -14.96 -21.72
CA GLN A 320 4.99 -15.61 -22.93
C GLN A 320 6.44 -15.24 -23.27
N LEU A 321 6.87 -14.01 -22.99
CA LEU A 321 8.26 -13.58 -23.17
C LEU A 321 9.21 -14.17 -22.12
N GLN A 322 8.71 -14.57 -20.95
CA GLN A 322 9.50 -15.19 -19.88
C GLN A 322 9.66 -16.69 -20.05
N ASP A 323 8.69 -17.35 -20.69
CA ASP A 323 8.65 -18.81 -20.76
C ASP A 323 9.64 -19.42 -21.77
N ASP A 324 10.36 -18.64 -22.59
CA ASP A 324 11.40 -19.08 -23.57
C ASP A 324 11.01 -20.30 -24.42
N ALA A 325 9.70 -20.62 -24.47
CA ALA A 325 9.23 -21.90 -24.93
C ALA A 325 9.25 -21.94 -26.46
N VAL A 326 9.80 -23.05 -26.98
CA VAL A 326 9.85 -23.43 -28.39
C VAL A 326 8.62 -22.93 -29.13
N PHE A 327 8.84 -22.14 -30.19
CA PHE A 327 7.81 -21.67 -31.11
C PHE A 327 6.82 -22.80 -31.43
N SER A 328 5.57 -22.65 -31.00
CA SER A 328 4.46 -23.53 -31.37
C SER A 328 3.41 -22.75 -32.14
N GLU A 329 2.71 -23.42 -33.06
CA GLU A 329 1.67 -22.81 -33.89
C GLU A 329 0.53 -22.19 -33.03
N SER A 330 0.23 -22.80 -31.88
CA SER A 330 -0.71 -22.26 -30.90
C SER A 330 -0.28 -20.95 -30.24
N LEU A 331 1.03 -20.72 -30.06
CA LEU A 331 1.56 -19.47 -29.50
C LEU A 331 1.47 -18.34 -30.53
N VAL A 332 1.65 -18.64 -31.81
CA VAL A 332 1.51 -17.66 -32.90
C VAL A 332 0.07 -17.17 -33.02
N GLU A 333 -0.92 -18.07 -32.90
CA GLU A 333 -2.34 -17.68 -32.89
C GLU A 333 -2.68 -16.80 -31.68
N GLU A 334 -2.14 -17.10 -30.50
CA GLU A 334 -2.31 -16.25 -29.31
C GLU A 334 -1.65 -14.88 -29.48
N ASP A 335 -0.44 -14.81 -30.05
CA ASP A 335 0.26 -13.54 -30.31
C ASP A 335 -0.52 -12.66 -31.28
N ILE A 336 -1.09 -13.24 -32.34
CA ILE A 336 -1.97 -12.53 -33.29
C ILE A 336 -3.24 -12.04 -32.59
N GLN A 337 -3.84 -12.84 -31.70
CA GLN A 337 -5.02 -12.43 -30.95
C GLN A 337 -4.71 -11.30 -29.95
N LEU A 338 -3.57 -11.37 -29.27
CA LEU A 338 -3.11 -10.34 -28.33
C LEU A 338 -2.81 -9.04 -29.07
N ASP A 339 -2.13 -9.10 -30.21
CA ASP A 339 -1.83 -7.94 -31.05
C ASP A 339 -3.12 -7.26 -31.55
N LYS A 340 -4.08 -8.04 -32.05
CA LYS A 340 -5.41 -7.52 -32.45
C LYS A 340 -6.16 -6.90 -31.28
N ALA A 341 -6.10 -7.52 -30.09
CA ALA A 341 -6.76 -7.00 -28.89
C ALA A 341 -6.13 -5.67 -28.43
N LEU A 342 -4.80 -5.54 -28.49
CA LEU A 342 -4.08 -4.30 -28.16
C LEU A 342 -4.42 -3.17 -29.14
N HIS A 343 -4.44 -3.45 -30.44
CA HIS A 343 -4.84 -2.48 -31.46
C HIS A 343 -6.31 -2.06 -31.33
N ALA A 344 -7.22 -3.01 -31.07
CA ALA A 344 -8.63 -2.71 -30.84
C ALA A 344 -8.83 -1.85 -29.58
N LEU A 345 -8.08 -2.14 -28.52
CA LEU A 345 -8.12 -1.38 -27.28
C LEU A 345 -7.57 0.04 -27.46
N LEU A 346 -6.50 0.21 -28.24
CA LEU A 346 -5.97 1.53 -28.62
C LEU A 346 -6.98 2.35 -29.40
N ALA A 347 -7.51 1.81 -30.50
CA ALA A 347 -8.47 2.50 -31.35
C ALA A 347 -9.74 2.90 -30.57
N PHE A 348 -10.22 2.03 -29.69
CA PHE A 348 -11.35 2.33 -28.83
C PHE A 348 -11.04 3.40 -27.78
N THR A 349 -9.83 3.37 -27.21
CA THR A 349 -9.37 4.36 -26.23
C THR A 349 -9.21 5.74 -26.86
N GLU A 350 -8.70 5.82 -28.08
CA GLU A 350 -8.62 7.07 -28.87
C GLU A 350 -10.02 7.61 -29.20
N SER A 351 -10.94 6.75 -29.64
CA SER A 351 -12.33 7.12 -29.93
C SER A 351 -13.05 7.66 -28.69
N GLU A 352 -12.92 6.99 -27.54
CA GLU A 352 -13.52 7.43 -26.28
C GLU A 352 -12.83 8.66 -25.68
N SER A 353 -11.51 8.82 -25.89
CA SER A 353 -10.77 10.03 -25.57
C SER A 353 -11.34 11.24 -26.33
N ASN A 354 -11.58 11.08 -27.63
CA ASN A 354 -12.18 12.12 -28.47
C ASN A 354 -13.63 12.42 -28.05
N ARG A 355 -14.43 11.38 -27.75
CA ARG A 355 -15.83 11.54 -27.34
C ARG A 355 -16.01 12.19 -25.96
N ARG A 356 -15.05 11.98 -25.06
CA ARG A 356 -15.05 12.55 -23.69
C ARG A 356 -14.13 13.76 -23.54
N GLU A 357 -13.53 14.26 -24.64
CA GLU A 357 -12.56 15.37 -24.68
C GLU A 357 -11.37 15.22 -23.71
N ILE A 358 -10.93 14.00 -23.43
CA ILE A 358 -9.93 13.70 -22.39
C ILE A 358 -8.90 12.70 -22.91
N ARG A 359 -7.62 13.10 -22.92
CA ARG A 359 -6.49 12.29 -23.39
C ARG A 359 -6.16 11.14 -22.42
N ILE A 360 -6.04 9.92 -22.95
CA ILE A 360 -5.66 8.71 -22.18
C ILE A 360 -4.25 8.25 -22.61
N CYS A 361 -3.22 8.98 -22.17
CA CYS A 361 -1.84 8.77 -22.64
C CYS A 361 -1.14 7.53 -22.06
N SER A 362 -1.47 7.11 -20.84
CA SER A 362 -0.79 5.98 -20.17
C SER A 362 -1.14 4.63 -20.78
N GLN A 363 -2.42 4.41 -21.10
CA GLN A 363 -2.89 3.21 -21.79
C GLN A 363 -2.37 3.14 -23.23
N ALA A 364 -2.30 4.28 -23.92
CA ALA A 364 -1.79 4.35 -25.28
C ALA A 364 -0.30 3.99 -25.36
N ALA A 365 0.51 4.54 -24.46
CA ALA A 365 1.94 4.24 -24.40
C ALA A 365 2.26 2.79 -24.01
N LEU A 366 1.44 2.20 -23.13
CA LEU A 366 1.50 0.77 -22.83
C LEU A 366 1.26 -0.03 -24.11
N CYS A 367 0.10 0.11 -24.75
CA CYS A 367 -0.25 -0.69 -25.91
C CYS A 367 0.71 -0.49 -27.10
N GLN A 368 1.16 0.74 -27.38
CA GLN A 368 2.13 1.02 -28.46
C GLN A 368 3.47 0.31 -28.26
N ARG A 369 3.98 0.28 -27.02
CA ARG A 369 5.23 -0.40 -26.71
C ARG A 369 5.10 -1.92 -26.87
N PHE A 370 3.90 -2.47 -26.75
CA PHE A 370 3.66 -3.90 -26.96
C PHE A 370 3.43 -4.30 -28.39
N ILE A 371 2.74 -3.49 -29.17
CA ILE A 371 2.67 -3.70 -30.62
C ILE A 371 4.09 -3.82 -31.18
N PHE A 372 5.02 -3.02 -30.68
CA PHE A 372 6.42 -3.16 -31.04
C PHE A 372 7.01 -4.53 -30.67
N TYR A 373 6.80 -5.03 -29.45
CA TYR A 373 7.30 -6.35 -29.01
C TYR A 373 6.63 -7.54 -29.71
N THR A 374 5.31 -7.53 -29.89
CA THR A 374 4.56 -8.58 -30.62
C THR A 374 4.98 -8.60 -32.09
N THR A 375 5.11 -7.43 -32.73
CA THR A 375 5.57 -7.32 -34.12
C THR A 375 7.00 -7.82 -34.28
N LEU A 376 7.91 -7.48 -33.36
CA LEU A 376 9.29 -7.94 -33.38
C LEU A 376 9.37 -9.47 -33.26
N ARG A 377 8.55 -10.07 -32.39
CA ARG A 377 8.49 -11.53 -32.21
C ARG A 377 7.85 -12.24 -33.39
N LEU A 378 6.78 -11.71 -33.97
CA LEU A 378 6.17 -12.23 -35.21
C LEU A 378 7.15 -12.13 -36.39
N TYR A 379 8.00 -11.11 -36.40
CA TYR A 379 9.08 -10.98 -37.38
C TYR A 379 10.17 -12.04 -37.16
N GLU A 380 10.60 -12.25 -35.92
CA GLU A 380 11.54 -13.33 -35.55
C GLU A 380 11.00 -14.72 -35.87
N ALA A 381 9.70 -14.97 -35.66
CA ALA A 381 9.02 -16.22 -36.01
C ALA A 381 9.02 -16.50 -37.51
N ASN A 382 8.81 -15.46 -38.33
CA ASN A 382 8.70 -15.60 -39.79
C ASN A 382 10.05 -15.57 -40.52
N PHE A 383 11.08 -14.95 -39.93
CA PHE A 383 12.35 -14.69 -40.62
C PHE A 383 13.61 -15.21 -39.88
N GLY A 384 13.50 -15.70 -38.64
CA GLY A 384 14.60 -16.38 -37.93
C GLY A 384 15.80 -15.51 -37.52
N VAL A 385 15.66 -14.18 -37.50
CA VAL A 385 16.76 -13.25 -37.18
C VAL A 385 16.55 -12.65 -35.79
N PHE A 386 17.33 -13.09 -34.80
CA PHE A 386 17.39 -12.47 -33.47
C PHE A 386 17.94 -11.04 -33.58
N LEU A 387 17.08 -10.04 -33.36
CA LEU A 387 17.51 -8.64 -33.30
C LEU A 387 17.72 -8.23 -31.85
N GLN A 388 18.97 -8.25 -31.41
CA GLN A 388 19.37 -7.78 -30.09
C GLN A 388 19.30 -6.24 -30.06
N CYS A 389 18.12 -5.69 -29.74
CA CYS A 389 17.89 -4.25 -29.72
C CYS A 389 18.41 -3.62 -28.42
N ALA A 390 19.46 -2.80 -28.54
CA ALA A 390 19.94 -1.92 -27.48
C ALA A 390 18.91 -0.82 -27.18
N CYS A 391 18.38 -0.79 -25.95
CA CYS A 391 17.60 0.35 -25.46
C CYS A 391 18.50 1.59 -25.33
N SER A 392 18.32 2.58 -26.20
CA SER A 392 18.84 3.94 -25.95
C SER A 392 18.09 4.58 -24.76
N PRO A 393 18.76 5.18 -23.76
CA PRO A 393 18.12 5.76 -22.57
C PRO A 393 17.40 7.10 -22.83
N SER A 394 17.40 7.61 -24.06
CA SER A 394 17.17 9.04 -24.33
C SER A 394 15.71 9.47 -24.50
N HIS A 395 14.73 8.59 -24.28
CA HIS A 395 13.32 8.98 -24.24
C HIS A 395 12.80 8.79 -22.82
N SER A 396 13.23 9.70 -21.94
CA SER A 396 12.57 9.98 -20.67
C SER A 396 11.15 10.42 -20.99
N MET A 397 10.26 9.43 -21.08
CA MET A 397 8.83 9.59 -21.23
C MET A 397 8.36 10.42 -20.02
N VAL A 398 8.19 11.72 -20.23
CA VAL A 398 7.27 12.56 -19.45
C VAL A 398 5.86 12.05 -19.75
N ILE A 399 5.56 10.84 -19.29
CA ILE A 399 4.21 10.33 -19.22
C ILE A 399 3.78 10.59 -17.79
N LEU A 400 3.24 11.79 -17.61
CA LEU A 400 2.00 12.04 -16.90
C LEU A 400 1.72 13.56 -17.01
N LYS A 401 0.67 13.90 -17.77
CA LYS A 401 0.06 15.24 -18.03
C LYS A 401 0.76 16.00 -19.19
N VAL A 402 0.10 16.40 -20.28
CA VAL A 402 -1.28 16.89 -20.51
C VAL A 402 -1.86 16.38 -21.84
#